data_AF-A0A7W2PU65-F1
#
_entry.id   AF-A0A7W2PU65-F1
#
_cell.length_a   1.000
_cell.length_b   1.000
_cell.length_c   1.000
_cell.angle_alpha   90.00
_cell.angle_beta   90.00
_cell.angle_gamma   90.00
#
_symmetry.space_group_name_H-M   'P 1'
#
loop_
_entity.id
_entity.type
_entity.pdbx_description
1 polymer ?
#
loop_
_entity_poly.entity_id
_entity_poly.type
_entity_poly.pdbx_seq_one_letter_code
_entity_poly.pdbx_strand_id
1 'polypeptide(L)'
;MPHAKHGLRLDLRTLILVLCALTAVVMLCASYFASYRVQRQLLIDHALEANRVYAAKLASITDAFIGSALQQLAFSASEQGRQLDDPAALQRETDRVLGQSMAFNSTFVIDANGVLLAISPAPLRHMVGTRMQSPGVQEALQERRALVSTPYLSAANNLVVALTQPVVDANGRYLGYVGGSLYLRERNILNRLLGEHFYKDGSYLYVVDRNRRLLYHPDSQRVGTVVQGNELIDQLTNLGNGTRQLTNSQGVEMVAGFATVPSAGWGVVAQQPLAQTMMPLSRLVLNVVGISAPLALIGCLLLWWLALTIARPLWQLAAGARSMDRPGTAERLHRVRAWYFEAAELKRALLFGLNLLQARIGRLNRDAQTDPLTGLGNRRSLELNLSLLEAEGRAFAAIVLDIDHFKQVNDKHGHVVGDQVLQRLAELMRRCCREGDLLCRTGGEEFLMLLPGASLEVAAAVAERLRVTVQETPIQPVGAVTLSLGVAHWNGEPGREPETVLSEADLALYRAKQDGRNRVAVA
;
A
#
# COMPACT_ATOMS: atom_id res chain seq x y z
N MET A 1 6.95 -25.64 34.30
CA MET A 1 6.47 -24.62 33.34
C MET A 1 7.58 -24.30 32.35
N PRO A 2 7.34 -24.38 31.05
CA PRO A 2 8.09 -23.58 30.09
C PRO A 2 7.12 -22.77 29.20
N HIS A 3 7.08 -21.47 29.43
CA HIS A 3 6.54 -20.50 28.48
C HIS A 3 7.56 -20.28 27.37
N ALA A 4 7.50 -21.10 26.32
CA ALA A 4 8.16 -20.78 25.05
C ALA A 4 7.31 -19.73 24.33
N LYS A 5 7.80 -18.48 24.29
CA LYS A 5 7.25 -17.42 23.45
C LYS A 5 7.27 -17.90 21.99
N HIS A 6 6.11 -18.28 21.45
CA HIS A 6 5.89 -18.39 20.01
C HIS A 6 5.94 -17.00 19.38
N GLY A 7 7.14 -16.45 19.20
CA GLY A 7 7.32 -15.38 18.23
C GLY A 7 6.89 -15.92 16.87
N LEU A 8 5.95 -15.25 16.20
CA LEU A 8 5.54 -15.61 14.84
C LEU A 8 6.81 -15.74 13.98
N ARG A 9 7.18 -16.97 13.60
CA ARG A 9 8.19 -17.20 12.57
C ARG A 9 7.56 -16.80 11.24
N LEU A 10 7.66 -15.52 10.91
CA LEU A 10 7.25 -15.00 9.61
C LEU A 10 8.17 -15.59 8.56
N ASP A 11 7.60 -16.37 7.64
CA ASP A 11 8.31 -16.86 6.45
C ASP A 11 8.54 -15.68 5.49
N LEU A 12 9.55 -15.75 4.64
CA LEU A 12 9.89 -14.70 3.67
C LEU A 12 8.65 -14.29 2.84
N ARG A 13 7.79 -15.27 2.51
CA ARG A 13 6.50 -15.05 1.87
C ARG A 13 5.60 -14.09 2.67
N THR A 14 5.43 -14.32 3.97
CA THR A 14 4.54 -13.50 4.80
C THR A 14 5.13 -12.10 4.98
N LEU A 15 6.45 -11.98 5.08
CA LEU A 15 7.13 -10.69 5.16
C LEU A 15 6.93 -9.85 3.88
N ILE A 16 7.13 -10.43 2.70
CA ILE A 16 6.92 -9.74 1.42
C ILE A 16 5.46 -9.30 1.27
N LEU A 17 4.51 -10.19 1.57
CA LEU A 17 3.07 -9.87 1.48
C LEU A 17 2.68 -8.74 2.43
N VAL A 18 3.14 -8.78 3.68
CA VAL A 18 2.84 -7.74 4.67
C VAL A 18 3.47 -6.41 4.26
N LEU A 19 4.73 -6.41 3.81
CA LEU A 19 5.40 -5.19 3.36
C LEU A 19 4.70 -4.58 2.15
N CYS A 20 4.38 -5.38 1.13
CA CYS A 20 3.65 -4.92 -0.06
C CYS A 20 2.26 -4.39 0.29
N ALA A 21 1.52 -5.08 1.15
CA ALA A 21 0.20 -4.65 1.59
C ALA A 21 0.26 -3.33 2.38
N LEU A 22 1.20 -3.21 3.32
CA LEU A 22 1.41 -1.99 4.09
C LEU A 22 1.78 -0.81 3.17
N THR A 23 2.70 -1.03 2.23
CA THR A 23 3.13 0.01 1.28
C THR A 23 1.96 0.45 0.40
N ALA A 24 1.14 -0.49 -0.09
CA ALA A 24 -0.05 -0.18 -0.89
C ALA A 24 -1.08 0.64 -0.10
N VAL A 25 -1.35 0.28 1.16
CA VAL A 25 -2.26 1.02 2.04
C VAL A 25 -1.72 2.43 2.30
N VAL A 26 -0.43 2.57 2.63
CA VAL A 26 0.19 3.88 2.86
C VAL A 26 0.10 4.76 1.61
N MET A 27 0.42 4.22 0.42
CA MET A 27 0.31 4.98 -0.83
C MET A 27 -1.14 5.39 -1.13
N LEU A 28 -2.11 4.50 -0.90
CA LEU A 28 -3.52 4.79 -1.13
C LEU A 28 -4.01 5.88 -0.18
N CYS A 29 -3.69 5.79 1.12
CA CYS A 29 -4.01 6.80 2.11
C CYS A 29 -3.34 8.15 1.81
N ALA A 30 -2.07 8.15 1.41
CA ALA A 30 -1.35 9.38 1.07
C ALA A 30 -1.92 10.06 -0.18
N SER A 31 -2.18 9.29 -1.25
CA SER A 31 -2.82 9.78 -2.48
C SER A 31 -4.22 10.32 -2.20
N TYR A 32 -5.00 9.60 -1.40
CA TYR A 32 -6.33 10.03 -0.96
C TYR A 32 -6.28 11.36 -0.19
N PHE A 33 -5.41 11.46 0.82
CA PHE A 33 -5.26 12.66 1.64
C PHE A 33 -4.81 13.87 0.80
N ALA A 34 -3.85 13.66 -0.10
CA ALA A 34 -3.40 14.70 -1.03
C ALA A 34 -4.53 15.19 -1.94
N SER A 35 -5.27 14.25 -2.56
CA SER A 35 -6.40 14.58 -3.45
C SER A 35 -7.50 15.33 -2.70
N TYR A 36 -7.88 14.84 -1.51
CA TYR A 36 -8.88 15.50 -0.65
C TYR A 36 -8.47 16.95 -0.33
N ARG A 37 -7.22 17.16 0.11
CA ARG A 37 -6.72 18.48 0.48
C ARG A 37 -6.71 19.43 -0.72
N VAL A 38 -6.25 18.97 -1.88
CA VAL A 38 -6.20 19.77 -3.12
C VAL A 38 -7.62 20.12 -3.59
N GLN A 39 -8.53 19.14 -3.68
CA GLN A 39 -9.91 19.39 -4.10
C GLN A 39 -10.65 20.33 -3.15
N ARG A 40 -10.47 20.15 -1.83
CA ARG A 40 -11.03 21.06 -0.82
C ARG A 40 -10.57 22.49 -1.05
N GLN A 41 -9.27 22.69 -1.25
CA GLN A 41 -8.70 24.02 -1.46
C GLN A 41 -9.21 24.65 -2.77
N LEU A 42 -9.24 23.88 -3.87
CA LEU A 42 -9.76 24.34 -5.16
C LEU A 42 -11.23 24.79 -5.08
N LEU A 43 -12.07 24.05 -4.37
CA LEU A 43 -13.48 24.41 -4.19
C LEU A 43 -13.63 25.71 -3.40
N ILE A 44 -12.83 25.90 -2.34
CA ILE A 44 -12.81 27.13 -1.55
C ILE A 44 -12.35 28.31 -2.40
N ASP A 45 -11.22 28.18 -3.09
CA ASP A 45 -10.63 29.26 -3.87
C ASP A 45 -11.56 29.67 -5.03
N HIS A 46 -12.17 28.70 -5.72
CA HIS A 46 -13.15 28.97 -6.76
C HIS A 46 -14.41 29.65 -6.21
N ALA A 47 -14.90 29.24 -5.04
CA ALA A 47 -16.05 29.88 -4.39
C ALA A 47 -15.76 31.31 -3.96
N LEU A 48 -14.59 31.56 -3.37
CA LEU A 48 -14.14 32.90 -2.99
C LEU A 48 -14.06 33.80 -4.22
N GLU A 49 -13.42 33.33 -5.30
CA GLU A 49 -13.26 34.11 -6.52
C GLU A 49 -14.59 34.35 -7.24
N ALA A 50 -15.47 33.34 -7.31
CA ALA A 50 -16.81 33.49 -7.87
C ALA A 50 -17.63 34.55 -7.10
N ASN A 51 -17.58 34.52 -5.77
CA ASN A 51 -18.24 35.52 -4.93
C ASN A 51 -17.63 36.92 -5.12
N ARG A 52 -16.30 37.04 -5.27
CA ARG A 52 -15.63 38.31 -5.53
C ARG A 52 -16.07 38.92 -6.85
N VAL A 53 -16.06 38.12 -7.92
CA VAL A 53 -16.46 38.56 -9.26
C VAL A 53 -17.95 38.95 -9.27
N TYR A 54 -18.79 38.19 -8.58
CA TYR A 54 -20.20 38.51 -8.45
C TYR A 54 -20.44 39.81 -7.67
N ALA A 55 -19.81 39.98 -6.51
CA ALA A 55 -19.88 41.20 -5.72
C ALA A 55 -19.35 42.42 -6.49
N ALA A 56 -18.22 42.29 -7.19
CA ALA A 56 -17.64 43.35 -8.01
C ALA A 56 -18.56 43.75 -9.18
N LYS A 57 -19.18 42.78 -9.85
CA LYS A 57 -20.14 43.05 -10.92
C LYS A 57 -21.36 43.80 -10.39
N LEU A 58 -21.92 43.36 -9.26
CA LEU A 58 -23.07 44.03 -8.64
C LEU A 58 -22.71 45.41 -8.11
N ALA A 59 -21.55 45.58 -7.49
CA ALA A 59 -21.07 46.88 -7.05
C ALA A 59 -20.91 47.85 -8.23
N SER A 60 -20.31 47.40 -9.34
CA SER A 60 -20.18 48.21 -10.56
C SER A 60 -21.53 48.59 -11.17
N ILE A 61 -22.49 47.66 -11.24
CA ILE A 61 -23.85 47.94 -11.74
C ILE A 61 -24.57 48.93 -10.81
N THR A 62 -24.44 48.75 -9.50
CA THR A 62 -25.04 49.65 -8.49
C THR A 62 -24.43 51.05 -8.59
N ASP A 63 -23.11 51.15 -8.76
CA ASP A 63 -22.40 52.43 -8.89
C ASP A 63 -22.82 53.18 -10.15
N ALA A 64 -22.85 52.50 -11.30
CA ALA A 64 -23.31 53.07 -12.56
C ALA A 64 -24.76 53.55 -12.48
N PHE A 65 -25.62 52.79 -11.79
CA PHE A 65 -27.01 53.16 -11.55
C PHE A 65 -27.13 54.41 -10.66
N ILE A 66 -26.39 54.47 -9.54
CA ILE A 66 -26.37 55.66 -8.66
C ILE A 66 -25.87 56.88 -9.42
N GLY A 67 -24.82 56.74 -10.24
CA GLY A 67 -24.32 57.79 -11.11
C GLY A 67 -25.40 58.29 -12.08
N SER A 68 -26.13 57.38 -12.73
CA SER A 68 -27.25 57.73 -13.63
C SER A 68 -28.39 58.45 -12.90
N ALA A 69 -28.75 57.98 -11.69
CA ALA A 69 -29.77 58.60 -10.87
C ALA A 69 -29.37 60.02 -10.41
N LEU A 70 -28.11 60.22 -10.01
CA LEU A 70 -27.55 61.53 -9.67
C LEU A 70 -27.51 62.47 -10.89
N GLN A 71 -27.24 61.95 -12.08
CA GLN A 71 -27.26 62.73 -13.32
C GLN A 71 -28.68 63.15 -13.71
N GLN A 72 -29.67 62.27 -13.53
CA GLN A 72 -31.09 62.61 -13.72
C GLN A 72 -31.54 63.73 -12.78
N LEU A 73 -31.14 63.64 -11.50
CA LEU A 73 -31.39 64.70 -10.53
C LEU A 73 -30.65 65.99 -10.87
N ALA A 74 -29.42 65.92 -11.39
CA ALA A 74 -28.65 67.11 -11.76
C ALA A 74 -29.32 67.88 -12.90
N PHE A 75 -29.84 67.16 -13.90
CA PHE A 75 -30.63 67.76 -14.96
C PHE A 75 -31.90 68.42 -14.41
N SER A 76 -32.64 67.72 -13.54
CA SER A 76 -33.84 68.27 -12.91
C SER A 76 -33.54 69.51 -12.06
N ALA A 77 -32.45 69.51 -11.30
CA ALA A 77 -31.99 70.65 -10.51
C ALA A 77 -31.75 71.89 -11.39
N SER A 78 -31.19 71.70 -12.59
CA SER A 78 -30.93 72.79 -13.53
C SER A 78 -32.21 73.38 -14.14
N GLU A 79 -33.22 72.55 -14.41
CA GLU A 79 -34.52 73.02 -14.91
C GLU A 79 -35.32 73.73 -13.82
N GLN A 80 -35.35 73.17 -12.61
CA GLN A 80 -36.05 73.76 -11.48
C GLN A 80 -35.42 75.07 -11.00
N GLY A 81 -34.10 75.22 -11.07
CA GLY A 81 -33.40 76.45 -10.74
C GLY A 81 -33.85 77.66 -11.57
N ARG A 82 -34.43 77.44 -12.76
CA ARG A 82 -34.99 78.51 -13.63
C ARG A 82 -36.42 78.91 -13.26
N GLN A 83 -37.15 78.06 -12.52
CA GLN A 83 -38.60 78.19 -12.30
C GLN A 83 -38.97 77.97 -10.82
N LEU A 84 -38.09 78.36 -9.89
CA LEU A 84 -38.28 78.10 -8.46
C LEU A 84 -39.54 78.80 -7.88
N ASP A 85 -39.97 79.89 -8.51
CA ASP A 85 -41.13 80.69 -8.08
C ASP A 85 -42.47 80.17 -8.63
N ASP A 86 -42.46 79.13 -9.48
CA ASP A 86 -43.67 78.49 -10.03
C ASP A 86 -43.89 77.11 -9.39
N PRO A 87 -44.75 76.99 -8.35
CA PRO A 87 -45.05 75.72 -7.69
C PRO A 87 -45.60 74.65 -8.64
N ALA A 88 -46.35 75.05 -9.68
CA ALA A 88 -46.91 74.11 -10.64
C ALA A 88 -45.82 73.54 -11.57
N ALA A 89 -44.85 74.36 -11.98
CA ALA A 89 -43.67 73.89 -12.69
C ALA A 89 -42.82 72.92 -11.85
N LEU A 90 -42.52 73.29 -10.60
CA LEU A 90 -41.77 72.43 -9.68
C LEU A 90 -42.45 71.06 -9.49
N GLN A 91 -43.77 71.05 -9.29
CA GLN A 91 -44.51 69.80 -9.12
C GLN A 91 -44.52 68.94 -10.39
N ARG A 92 -44.72 69.54 -11.58
CA ARG A 92 -44.67 68.82 -12.86
C ARG A 92 -43.32 68.16 -13.09
N GLU A 93 -42.24 68.90 -12.83
CA GLU A 93 -40.88 68.37 -12.96
C GLU A 93 -40.60 67.27 -11.94
N THR A 94 -41.06 67.44 -10.69
CA THR A 94 -40.93 66.41 -9.64
C THR A 94 -41.67 65.12 -10.00
N ASP A 95 -42.90 65.24 -10.53
CA ASP A 95 -43.68 64.10 -11.04
C ASP A 95 -42.99 63.44 -12.24
N ARG A 96 -42.40 64.23 -13.15
CA ARG A 96 -41.66 63.74 -14.32
C ARG A 96 -40.45 62.91 -13.90
N VAL A 97 -39.66 63.37 -12.93
CA VAL A 97 -38.47 62.63 -12.45
C VAL A 97 -38.87 61.29 -11.82
N LEU A 98 -39.99 61.23 -11.10
CA LEU A 98 -40.48 59.96 -10.55
C LEU A 98 -41.04 59.03 -11.64
N GLY A 99 -41.73 59.58 -12.64
CA GLY A 99 -42.38 58.81 -13.70
C GLY A 99 -41.45 58.36 -14.84
N GLN A 100 -40.34 59.07 -15.07
CA GLN A 100 -39.41 58.79 -16.19
C GLN A 100 -38.57 57.53 -15.97
N SER A 101 -38.28 57.18 -14.71
CA SER A 101 -37.40 56.08 -14.36
C SER A 101 -37.86 55.42 -13.08
N MET A 102 -37.53 54.14 -12.94
CA MET A 102 -37.81 53.40 -11.71
C MET A 102 -36.73 53.62 -10.64
N ALA A 103 -36.04 54.77 -10.69
CA ALA A 103 -34.87 55.01 -9.87
C ALA A 103 -35.21 55.38 -8.43
N PHE A 104 -36.38 55.98 -8.18
CA PHE A 104 -36.77 56.51 -6.88
C PHE A 104 -38.14 56.01 -6.45
N ASN A 105 -38.37 55.88 -5.14
CA ASN A 105 -39.68 55.65 -4.55
C ASN A 105 -40.45 56.97 -4.35
N SER A 106 -39.72 58.05 -4.08
CA SER A 106 -40.26 59.40 -4.02
C SER A 106 -39.25 60.40 -4.55
N THR A 107 -39.71 61.50 -5.12
CA THR A 107 -38.89 62.64 -5.56
C THR A 107 -39.40 63.90 -4.89
N PHE A 108 -38.51 64.85 -4.59
CA PHE A 108 -38.87 66.05 -3.84
C PHE A 108 -37.92 67.20 -4.08
N VAL A 109 -38.37 68.40 -3.74
CA VAL A 109 -37.65 69.66 -3.85
C VAL A 109 -37.72 70.39 -2.53
N ILE A 110 -36.57 70.78 -1.98
CA ILE A 110 -36.48 71.50 -0.71
C ILE A 110 -35.68 72.79 -0.92
N ASP A 111 -36.18 73.89 -0.37
CA ASP A 111 -35.53 75.20 -0.45
C ASP A 111 -34.31 75.32 0.48
N ALA A 112 -33.57 76.43 0.38
CA ALA A 112 -32.41 76.70 1.24
C ALA A 112 -32.74 76.82 2.75
N ASN A 113 -34.01 77.00 3.14
CA ASN A 113 -34.46 77.08 4.52
C ASN A 113 -34.91 75.73 5.09
N GLY A 114 -34.97 74.68 4.25
CA GLY A 114 -35.42 73.35 4.59
C GLY A 114 -36.94 73.14 4.43
N VAL A 115 -37.64 73.99 3.69
CA VAL A 115 -39.06 73.88 3.40
C VAL A 115 -39.28 73.02 2.15
N LEU A 116 -40.21 72.06 2.23
CA LEU A 116 -40.58 71.19 1.13
C LEU A 116 -41.45 71.94 0.11
N LEU A 117 -40.94 72.17 -1.10
CA LEU A 117 -41.64 72.92 -2.16
C LEU A 117 -42.50 72.01 -3.06
N ALA A 118 -42.02 70.81 -3.36
CA ALA A 118 -42.73 69.83 -4.18
C ALA A 118 -42.35 68.41 -3.77
N ILE A 119 -43.28 67.46 -3.93
CA ILE A 119 -43.04 66.03 -3.64
C ILE A 119 -43.95 65.13 -4.48
N SER A 120 -43.43 63.97 -4.86
CA SER A 120 -44.14 62.90 -5.55
C SER A 120 -43.77 61.56 -4.91
N PRO A 121 -44.69 60.59 -4.77
CA PRO A 121 -46.02 60.50 -5.40
C PRO A 121 -47.12 61.30 -4.68
N ALA A 122 -48.29 61.37 -5.32
CA ALA A 122 -49.46 62.15 -4.86
C ALA A 122 -49.85 61.98 -3.37
N PRO A 123 -49.78 60.78 -2.76
CA PRO A 123 -50.11 60.61 -1.34
C PRO A 123 -49.27 61.45 -0.37
N LEU A 124 -48.04 61.82 -0.75
CA LEU A 124 -47.12 62.59 0.10
C LEU A 124 -47.32 64.12 -0.02
N ARG A 125 -48.14 64.59 -0.97
CA ARG A 125 -48.29 66.03 -1.27
C ARG A 125 -48.84 66.87 -0.12
N HIS A 126 -49.53 66.26 0.83
CA HIS A 126 -50.02 66.93 2.04
C HIS A 126 -48.89 67.50 2.92
N MET A 127 -47.63 67.09 2.69
CA MET A 127 -46.46 67.56 3.41
C MET A 127 -45.85 68.84 2.80
N VAL A 128 -46.27 69.27 1.61
CA VAL A 128 -45.72 70.47 0.95
C VAL A 128 -45.95 71.70 1.84
N GLY A 129 -44.94 72.57 1.93
CA GLY A 129 -44.92 73.74 2.80
C GLY A 129 -44.43 73.47 4.23
N THR A 130 -44.20 72.20 4.60
CA THR A 130 -43.64 71.86 5.92
C THR A 130 -42.13 72.00 5.94
N ARG A 131 -41.57 72.38 7.11
CA ARG A 131 -40.12 72.43 7.33
C ARG A 131 -39.61 71.06 7.74
N MET A 132 -38.72 70.51 6.92
CA MET A 132 -38.21 69.16 7.08
C MET A 132 -37.02 69.14 8.04
N GLN A 133 -37.07 68.25 9.04
CA GLN A 133 -36.05 68.15 10.09
C GLN A 133 -35.30 66.81 10.10
N SER A 134 -35.58 65.92 9.14
CA SER A 134 -34.95 64.60 9.11
C SER A 134 -33.43 64.69 8.87
N PRO A 135 -32.61 63.77 9.44
CA PRO A 135 -31.15 63.84 9.36
C PRO A 135 -30.58 64.02 7.95
N GLY A 136 -31.11 63.29 6.95
CA GLY A 136 -30.63 63.42 5.57
C GLY A 136 -30.94 64.77 4.90
N VAL A 137 -31.93 65.52 5.40
CA VAL A 137 -32.21 66.90 4.94
C VAL A 137 -31.16 67.85 5.50
N GLN A 138 -30.82 67.69 6.78
CA GLN A 138 -29.77 68.49 7.42
C GLN A 138 -28.42 68.24 6.76
N GLU A 139 -28.08 66.97 6.46
CA GLU A 139 -26.87 66.59 5.72
C GLU A 139 -26.83 67.30 4.35
N ALA A 140 -27.93 67.29 3.60
CA ALA A 140 -27.97 67.92 2.28
C ALA A 140 -27.85 69.46 2.29
N LEU A 141 -28.52 70.13 3.25
CA LEU A 141 -28.44 71.58 3.39
C LEU A 141 -27.07 72.07 3.86
N GLN A 142 -26.35 71.24 4.62
CA GLN A 142 -24.98 71.52 5.11
C GLN A 142 -23.94 71.29 4.02
N GLU A 143 -23.98 70.14 3.36
CA GLU A 143 -22.97 69.72 2.39
C GLU A 143 -23.08 70.47 1.05
N ARG A 144 -24.29 70.87 0.63
CA ARG A 144 -24.57 71.66 -0.59
C ARG A 144 -23.92 71.13 -1.87
N ARG A 145 -23.77 69.81 -1.97
CA ARG A 145 -23.19 69.10 -3.12
C ARG A 145 -23.99 67.85 -3.45
N ALA A 146 -23.69 67.25 -4.60
CA ALA A 146 -24.18 65.93 -4.93
C ALA A 146 -23.77 64.93 -3.84
N LEU A 147 -24.73 64.22 -3.26
CA LEU A 147 -24.44 63.24 -2.22
C LEU A 147 -25.48 62.12 -2.18
N VAL A 148 -25.05 61.00 -1.62
CA VAL A 148 -25.89 59.89 -1.19
C VAL A 148 -25.87 59.89 0.34
N SER A 149 -27.01 60.10 0.96
CA SER A 149 -27.08 60.26 2.42
C SER A 149 -26.89 58.94 3.16
N THR A 150 -26.54 59.05 4.43
CA THR A 150 -26.59 57.89 5.34
C THR A 150 -28.06 57.48 5.57
N PRO A 151 -28.37 56.20 5.85
CA PRO A 151 -29.75 55.77 6.05
C PRO A 151 -30.42 56.46 7.23
N TYR A 152 -31.62 56.98 7.01
CA TYR A 152 -32.38 57.69 8.05
C TYR A 152 -33.90 57.43 7.91
N LEU A 153 -34.64 57.70 8.98
CA LEU A 153 -36.10 57.69 8.93
C LEU A 153 -36.60 59.01 8.34
N SER A 154 -37.35 58.92 7.25
CA SER A 154 -38.01 60.07 6.62
C SER A 154 -39.14 60.60 7.51
N ALA A 155 -39.62 61.80 7.22
CA ALA A 155 -40.80 62.35 7.90
C ALA A 155 -42.10 61.53 7.64
N ALA A 156 -42.11 60.70 6.60
CA ALA A 156 -43.17 59.71 6.35
C ALA A 156 -42.93 58.36 7.07
N ASN A 157 -41.97 58.31 7.99
CA ASN A 157 -41.58 57.13 8.78
C ASN A 157 -41.07 55.93 7.95
N ASN A 158 -40.53 56.20 6.76
CA ASN A 158 -39.88 55.19 5.94
C ASN A 158 -38.36 55.23 6.17
N LEU A 159 -37.71 54.07 6.26
CA LEU A 159 -36.26 53.99 6.27
C LEU A 159 -35.74 54.21 4.85
N VAL A 160 -35.04 55.32 4.63
CA VAL A 160 -34.64 55.75 3.29
C VAL A 160 -33.16 56.09 3.20
N VAL A 161 -32.66 56.01 1.98
CA VAL A 161 -31.48 56.74 1.52
C VAL A 161 -31.94 57.79 0.54
N ALA A 162 -31.41 59.01 0.64
CA ALA A 162 -31.68 60.08 -0.31
C ALA A 162 -30.46 60.32 -1.21
N LEU A 163 -30.70 60.41 -2.51
CA LEU A 163 -29.77 60.94 -3.48
C LEU A 163 -30.17 62.39 -3.73
N THR A 164 -29.25 63.34 -3.57
CA THR A 164 -29.58 64.76 -3.67
C THR A 164 -28.63 65.50 -4.59
N GLN A 165 -29.14 66.53 -5.26
CA GLN A 165 -28.38 67.46 -6.10
C GLN A 165 -28.74 68.90 -5.73
N PRO A 166 -27.74 69.79 -5.55
CA PRO A 166 -28.01 71.18 -5.21
C PRO A 166 -28.68 71.91 -6.38
N VAL A 167 -29.63 72.77 -6.06
CA VAL A 167 -30.23 73.73 -7.00
C VAL A 167 -29.52 75.05 -6.81
N VAL A 168 -29.01 75.61 -7.90
CA VAL A 168 -28.33 76.90 -7.93
C VAL A 168 -29.00 77.81 -8.95
N ASP A 169 -29.00 79.12 -8.69
CA ASP A 169 -29.43 80.11 -9.67
C ASP A 169 -28.35 80.36 -10.75
N ALA A 170 -28.67 81.18 -11.76
CA ALA A 170 -27.74 81.52 -12.85
C ALA A 170 -26.45 82.21 -12.36
N ASN A 171 -26.44 82.77 -11.16
CA ASN A 171 -25.28 83.41 -10.53
C ASN A 171 -24.51 82.45 -9.59
N GLY A 172 -24.93 81.19 -9.50
CA GLY A 172 -24.32 80.18 -8.65
C GLY A 172 -24.75 80.23 -7.18
N ARG A 173 -25.78 81.01 -6.82
CA ARG A 173 -26.29 81.06 -5.45
C ARG A 173 -27.14 79.82 -5.17
N TYR A 174 -26.90 79.20 -4.01
CA TYR A 174 -27.65 78.04 -3.55
C TYR A 174 -29.11 78.39 -3.23
N LEU A 175 -30.05 77.73 -3.91
CA LEU A 175 -31.49 77.91 -3.75
C LEU A 175 -32.15 76.78 -2.94
N GLY A 176 -31.48 75.65 -2.80
CA GLY A 176 -32.04 74.45 -2.20
C GLY A 176 -31.46 73.21 -2.87
N TYR A 177 -32.21 72.10 -2.86
CA TYR A 177 -31.80 70.88 -3.53
C TYR A 177 -33.00 70.06 -4.02
N VAL A 178 -32.75 69.26 -5.06
CA VAL A 178 -33.66 68.20 -5.49
C VAL A 178 -33.19 66.87 -4.95
N GLY A 179 -34.13 66.03 -4.55
CA GLY A 179 -33.85 64.74 -3.97
C GLY A 179 -34.72 63.64 -4.55
N GLY A 180 -34.15 62.44 -4.60
CA GLY A 180 -34.87 61.20 -4.83
C GLY A 180 -34.59 60.25 -3.67
N SER A 181 -35.63 59.64 -3.12
CA SER A 181 -35.49 58.67 -2.02
C SER A 181 -35.60 57.23 -2.50
N LEU A 182 -34.81 56.36 -1.87
CA LEU A 182 -34.85 54.91 -2.00
C LEU A 182 -35.38 54.33 -0.69
N TYR A 183 -36.52 53.66 -0.73
CA TYR A 183 -37.13 53.05 0.46
C TYR A 183 -36.52 51.68 0.71
N LEU A 184 -35.68 51.55 1.73
CA LEU A 184 -34.85 50.35 1.94
C LEU A 184 -35.67 49.10 2.34
N ARG A 185 -36.83 49.28 2.97
CA ARG A 185 -37.72 48.19 3.40
C ARG A 185 -38.80 47.84 2.38
N GLU A 186 -38.93 48.62 1.32
CA GLU A 186 -39.87 48.38 0.24
C GLU A 186 -39.14 47.91 -1.02
N ARG A 187 -39.90 47.52 -2.03
CA ARG A 187 -39.34 47.10 -3.31
C ARG A 187 -38.74 48.32 -4.04
N ASN A 188 -37.43 48.44 -3.99
CA ASN A 188 -36.67 49.45 -4.72
C ASN A 188 -35.77 48.79 -5.79
N ILE A 189 -34.90 49.60 -6.39
CA ILE A 189 -33.94 49.13 -7.39
C ILE A 189 -32.86 48.20 -6.83
N LEU A 190 -32.39 48.43 -5.60
CA LEU A 190 -31.46 47.53 -4.91
C LEU A 190 -32.10 46.16 -4.73
N ASN A 191 -33.36 46.08 -4.31
CA ASN A 191 -34.09 44.82 -4.22
C ASN A 191 -34.22 44.11 -5.58
N ARG A 192 -34.26 44.85 -6.70
CA ARG A 192 -34.32 44.27 -8.06
C ARG A 192 -32.95 43.81 -8.55
N LEU A 193 -31.93 44.65 -8.43
CA LEU A 193 -30.57 44.34 -8.88
C LEU A 193 -29.91 43.25 -8.04
N LEU A 194 -30.26 43.17 -6.75
CA LEU A 194 -29.61 42.28 -5.78
C LEU A 194 -30.46 41.07 -5.36
N GLY A 195 -31.77 41.08 -5.67
CA GLY A 195 -32.72 40.08 -5.21
C GLY A 195 -33.10 38.96 -6.19
N GLU A 196 -32.67 39.01 -7.46
CA GLU A 196 -33.07 38.02 -8.48
C GLU A 196 -32.24 36.71 -8.47
N HIS A 197 -31.25 36.57 -7.58
CA HIS A 197 -30.52 35.31 -7.45
C HIS A 197 -31.28 34.31 -6.57
N PHE A 198 -31.62 33.14 -7.12
CA PHE A 198 -32.28 32.07 -6.37
C PHE A 198 -31.29 31.39 -5.42
N TYR A 199 -31.24 31.89 -4.19
CA TYR A 199 -30.50 31.29 -3.08
C TYR A 199 -31.15 29.95 -2.65
N LYS A 200 -30.83 28.85 -3.34
CA LYS A 200 -31.31 27.49 -2.98
C LYS A 200 -30.40 26.77 -1.98
N ASP A 201 -29.16 27.20 -1.95
CA ASP A 201 -28.09 26.80 -1.06
C ASP A 201 -27.83 28.04 -0.23
N GLY A 202 -27.72 28.08 1.10
CA GLY A 202 -27.76 29.29 1.96
C GLY A 202 -26.77 30.45 1.71
N SER A 203 -26.25 30.60 0.50
CA SER A 203 -25.70 31.83 -0.06
C SER A 203 -26.68 32.98 0.00
N TYR A 204 -26.15 34.17 0.22
CA TYR A 204 -26.90 35.40 0.14
C TYR A 204 -25.99 36.59 -0.05
N LEU A 205 -26.59 37.69 -0.52
CA LEU A 205 -25.93 38.96 -0.64
C LEU A 205 -26.51 39.97 0.34
N TYR A 206 -25.67 40.86 0.83
CA TYR A 206 -26.08 42.00 1.64
C TYR A 206 -25.26 43.24 1.28
N VAL A 207 -25.83 44.40 1.59
CA VAL A 207 -25.17 45.70 1.37
C VAL A 207 -25.09 46.45 2.67
N VAL A 208 -23.93 47.03 2.96
CA VAL A 208 -23.68 47.84 4.15
C VAL A 208 -23.19 49.24 3.79
N ASP A 209 -23.53 50.23 4.59
CA ASP A 209 -22.92 51.56 4.51
C ASP A 209 -21.62 51.67 5.31
N ARG A 210 -20.94 52.82 5.20
CA ARG A 210 -19.75 53.20 5.98
C ARG A 210 -19.94 53.15 7.50
N ASN A 211 -21.18 53.20 8.00
CA ASN A 211 -21.52 53.15 9.42
C ASN A 211 -21.96 51.76 9.88
N ARG A 212 -21.69 50.72 9.07
CA ARG A 212 -22.01 49.31 9.35
C ARG A 212 -23.52 49.02 9.38
N ARG A 213 -24.34 49.89 8.79
CA ARG A 213 -25.80 49.69 8.68
C ARG A 213 -26.14 48.87 7.44
N LEU A 214 -27.01 47.89 7.60
CA LEU A 214 -27.52 47.10 6.48
C LEU A 214 -28.50 47.91 5.63
N LEU A 215 -28.16 48.09 4.36
CA LEU A 215 -29.01 48.72 3.35
C LEU A 215 -29.90 47.72 2.62
N TYR A 216 -29.37 46.51 2.43
CA TYR A 216 -30.07 45.40 1.81
C TYR A 216 -29.65 44.10 2.49
N HIS A 217 -30.63 43.24 2.73
CA HIS A 217 -30.45 41.88 3.27
C HIS A 217 -31.69 41.05 2.88
N PRO A 218 -31.57 39.72 2.62
CA PRO A 218 -32.73 38.89 2.25
C PRO A 218 -33.80 38.85 3.35
N ASP A 219 -33.36 38.80 4.60
CA ASP A 219 -34.22 39.07 5.76
C ASP A 219 -34.41 40.59 5.93
N SER A 220 -35.61 41.06 5.60
CA SER A 220 -36.00 42.46 5.63
C SER A 220 -36.01 43.06 7.04
N GLN A 221 -36.13 42.25 8.10
CA GLN A 221 -36.13 42.73 9.47
C GLN A 221 -34.75 43.27 9.89
N ARG A 222 -33.68 42.79 9.25
CA ARG A 222 -32.31 43.25 9.49
C ARG A 222 -31.98 44.58 8.82
N VAL A 223 -32.76 45.00 7.84
CA VAL A 223 -32.50 46.24 7.10
C VAL A 223 -32.64 47.46 8.02
N GLY A 224 -31.56 48.26 8.10
CA GLY A 224 -31.39 49.40 8.99
C GLY A 224 -30.65 49.09 10.30
N THR A 225 -30.42 47.82 10.63
CA THR A 225 -29.64 47.44 11.82
C THR A 225 -28.15 47.65 11.61
N VAL A 226 -27.43 47.93 12.69
CA VAL A 226 -25.96 48.04 12.69
C VAL A 226 -25.37 46.66 12.95
N VAL A 227 -24.53 46.17 12.06
CA VAL A 227 -23.85 44.88 12.26
C VAL A 227 -22.66 45.08 13.20
N GLN A 228 -22.58 44.24 14.22
CA GLN A 228 -21.46 44.20 15.17
C GLN A 228 -20.77 42.83 15.09
N GLY A 229 -19.48 42.79 15.45
CA GLY A 229 -18.72 41.54 15.54
C GLY A 229 -18.43 40.88 14.19
N ASN A 230 -18.27 41.67 13.13
CA ASN A 230 -17.93 41.15 11.80
C ASN A 230 -16.73 41.93 11.23
N GLU A 231 -15.54 41.32 11.32
CA GLU A 231 -14.27 41.93 10.92
C GLU A 231 -14.23 42.40 9.45
N LEU A 232 -15.02 41.76 8.57
CA LEU A 232 -15.10 42.19 7.17
C LEU A 232 -15.78 43.56 7.06
N ILE A 233 -16.86 43.78 7.81
CA ILE A 233 -17.64 45.02 7.78
C ILE A 233 -16.83 46.18 8.37
N ASP A 234 -16.04 45.92 9.41
CA ASP A 234 -15.19 46.95 10.02
C ASP A 234 -14.06 47.42 9.09
N GLN A 235 -13.65 46.61 8.11
CA GLN A 235 -12.55 46.94 7.18
C GLN A 235 -13.04 47.28 5.77
N LEU A 236 -14.33 47.08 5.47
CA LEU A 236 -14.91 47.21 4.13
C LEU A 236 -14.80 48.61 3.53
N THR A 237 -14.71 49.65 4.36
CA THR A 237 -14.53 51.04 3.90
C THR A 237 -13.10 51.36 3.47
N ASN A 238 -12.12 50.58 3.97
CA ASN A 238 -10.69 50.75 3.67
C ASN A 238 -10.16 49.70 2.70
N LEU A 239 -10.88 48.59 2.53
CA LEU A 239 -10.54 47.53 1.60
C LEU A 239 -11.30 47.74 0.28
N GLY A 240 -10.60 47.63 -0.85
CA GLY A 240 -11.24 47.63 -2.17
C GLY A 240 -12.01 46.34 -2.44
N ASN A 241 -11.73 45.68 -3.56
CA ASN A 241 -12.36 44.40 -3.88
C ASN A 241 -11.52 43.24 -3.31
N GLY A 242 -12.15 42.21 -2.75
CA GLY A 242 -11.41 41.10 -2.17
C GLY A 242 -12.25 39.90 -1.77
N THR A 243 -11.58 38.94 -1.13
CA THR A 243 -12.16 37.70 -0.63
C THR A 243 -11.77 37.49 0.82
N ARG A 244 -12.63 36.81 1.59
CA ARG A 244 -12.34 36.44 2.97
C ARG A 244 -13.17 35.24 3.40
N GLN A 245 -12.58 34.35 4.19
CA GLN A 245 -13.34 33.39 5.00
C GLN A 245 -13.67 34.04 6.33
N LEU A 246 -14.92 34.02 6.73
CA LEU A 246 -15.40 34.68 7.94
C LEU A 246 -16.54 33.91 8.56
N THR A 247 -16.81 34.17 9.83
CA THR A 247 -18.01 33.67 10.51
C THR A 247 -19.04 34.78 10.54
N ASN A 248 -20.26 34.47 10.09
CA ASN A 248 -21.33 35.46 10.09
C ASN A 248 -21.92 35.67 11.50
N SER A 249 -22.84 36.62 11.64
CA SER A 249 -23.49 36.94 12.92
C SER A 249 -24.34 35.80 13.52
N GLN A 250 -24.52 34.70 12.81
CA GLN A 250 -25.23 33.49 13.27
C GLN A 250 -24.26 32.35 13.62
N GLY A 251 -22.94 32.58 13.59
CA GLY A 251 -21.94 31.55 13.91
C GLY A 251 -21.65 30.58 12.76
N VAL A 252 -22.11 30.87 11.54
CA VAL A 252 -21.87 30.01 10.36
C VAL A 252 -20.61 30.46 9.63
N GLU A 253 -19.70 29.52 9.35
CA GLU A 253 -18.53 29.77 8.51
C GLU A 253 -18.94 30.02 7.06
N MET A 254 -18.49 31.14 6.51
CA MET A 254 -18.81 31.63 5.19
C MET A 254 -17.55 31.85 4.36
N VAL A 255 -17.66 31.62 3.06
CA VAL A 255 -16.71 32.10 2.05
C VAL A 255 -17.32 33.33 1.39
N ALA A 256 -16.71 34.49 1.60
CA ALA A 256 -17.23 35.78 1.18
C ALA A 256 -16.34 36.45 0.13
N GLY A 257 -16.97 37.08 -0.84
CA GLY A 257 -16.37 38.03 -1.77
C GLY A 257 -17.04 39.39 -1.61
N PHE A 258 -16.27 40.45 -1.70
CA PHE A 258 -16.75 41.80 -1.43
C PHE A 258 -16.18 42.81 -2.42
N ALA A 259 -16.95 43.87 -2.63
CA ALA A 259 -16.59 44.99 -3.47
C ALA A 259 -17.28 46.27 -2.99
N THR A 260 -16.69 47.42 -3.32
CA THR A 260 -17.19 48.72 -2.89
C THR A 260 -17.91 49.46 -4.03
N VAL A 261 -18.90 50.27 -3.68
CA VAL A 261 -19.61 51.22 -4.56
C VAL A 261 -19.09 52.62 -4.22
N PRO A 262 -18.10 53.16 -4.96
CA PRO A 262 -17.41 54.39 -4.58
C PRO A 262 -18.33 55.61 -4.49
N SER A 263 -19.32 55.73 -5.39
CA SER A 263 -20.21 56.90 -5.45
C SER A 263 -21.06 57.07 -4.19
N ALA A 264 -21.28 55.99 -3.43
CA ALA A 264 -22.12 55.99 -2.23
C ALA A 264 -21.39 55.54 -0.97
N GLY A 265 -20.15 55.04 -1.08
CA GLY A 265 -19.40 54.49 0.04
C GLY A 265 -20.05 53.22 0.62
N TRP A 266 -20.66 52.39 -0.22
CA TRP A 266 -21.29 51.14 0.21
C TRP A 266 -20.40 49.93 -0.04
N GLY A 267 -20.52 48.93 0.82
CA GLY A 267 -19.94 47.60 0.65
C GLY A 267 -20.99 46.60 0.19
N VAL A 268 -20.72 45.91 -0.92
CA VAL A 268 -21.54 44.79 -1.42
C VAL A 268 -20.80 43.50 -1.07
N VAL A 269 -21.47 42.58 -0.36
CA VAL A 269 -20.89 41.31 0.05
C VAL A 269 -21.74 40.16 -0.47
N ALA A 270 -21.15 39.31 -1.30
CA ALA A 270 -21.69 38.03 -1.70
C ALA A 270 -21.03 36.94 -0.84
N GLN A 271 -21.81 36.07 -0.20
CA GLN A 271 -21.25 35.00 0.60
C GLN A 271 -22.07 33.72 0.51
N GLN A 272 -21.41 32.60 0.80
CA GLN A 272 -22.07 31.30 0.93
C GLN A 272 -21.47 30.47 2.07
N PRO A 273 -22.22 29.52 2.66
CA PRO A 273 -21.70 28.68 3.72
C PRO A 273 -20.53 27.83 3.22
N LEU A 274 -19.55 27.58 4.09
CA LEU A 274 -18.43 26.70 3.76
C LEU A 274 -18.91 25.25 3.59
N ALA A 275 -19.83 24.78 4.44
CA ALA A 275 -20.35 23.41 4.42
C ALA A 275 -21.03 23.03 3.09
N GLN A 276 -22.09 23.74 2.69
CA GLN A 276 -22.10 24.50 1.44
C GLN A 276 -21.28 24.00 0.25
N THR A 277 -20.22 24.77 0.05
CA THR A 277 -19.13 24.63 -0.93
C THR A 277 -18.48 23.25 -0.88
N MET A 278 -18.48 22.58 0.27
CA MET A 278 -17.85 21.26 0.47
C MET A 278 -18.78 20.08 0.15
N MET A 279 -20.09 20.28 -0.03
CA MET A 279 -21.02 19.17 -0.33
C MET A 279 -20.59 18.32 -1.55
N PRO A 280 -20.15 18.89 -2.69
CA PRO A 280 -19.69 18.11 -3.84
C PRO A 280 -18.50 17.20 -3.53
N LEU A 281 -17.66 17.56 -2.54
CA LEU A 281 -16.46 16.82 -2.16
C LEU A 281 -16.80 15.41 -1.66
N SER A 282 -17.89 15.25 -0.92
CA SER A 282 -18.31 13.94 -0.39
C SER A 282 -18.64 12.92 -1.49
N ARG A 283 -19.31 13.37 -2.56
CA ARG A 283 -19.64 12.53 -3.73
C ARG A 283 -18.40 12.22 -4.57
N LEU A 284 -17.54 13.22 -4.77
CA LEU A 284 -16.25 13.04 -5.45
C LEU A 284 -15.38 12.01 -4.73
N VAL A 285 -15.27 12.11 -3.40
CA VAL A 285 -14.57 11.16 -2.56
C VAL A 285 -15.11 9.74 -2.73
N LEU A 286 -16.44 9.56 -2.66
CA LEU A 286 -17.04 8.23 -2.81
C LEU A 286 -16.77 7.64 -4.20
N ASN A 287 -16.82 8.47 -5.24
CA ASN A 287 -16.51 8.05 -6.60
C ASN A 287 -15.03 7.66 -6.76
N VAL A 288 -14.10 8.45 -6.21
CA VAL A 288 -12.66 8.14 -6.25
C VAL A 288 -12.37 6.84 -5.52
N VAL A 289 -12.97 6.62 -4.34
CA VAL A 289 -12.85 5.36 -3.60
C VAL A 289 -13.44 4.20 -4.42
N GLY A 290 -14.62 4.39 -5.02
CA GLY A 290 -15.27 3.37 -5.85
C GLY A 290 -14.44 2.96 -7.07
N ILE A 291 -13.72 3.89 -7.71
CA ILE A 291 -12.84 3.60 -8.85
C ILE A 291 -11.50 3.01 -8.41
N SER A 292 -10.93 3.50 -7.32
CA SER A 292 -9.60 3.07 -6.86
C SER A 292 -9.61 1.73 -6.12
N ALA A 293 -10.70 1.37 -5.43
CA ALA A 293 -10.77 0.12 -4.67
C ALA A 293 -10.65 -1.15 -5.54
N PRO A 294 -11.33 -1.29 -6.69
CA PRO A 294 -11.14 -2.44 -7.59
C PRO A 294 -9.71 -2.53 -8.14
N LEU A 295 -9.13 -1.39 -8.53
CA LEU A 295 -7.73 -1.32 -8.99
C LEU A 295 -6.75 -1.74 -7.88
N ALA A 296 -6.96 -1.26 -6.66
CA ALA A 296 -6.16 -1.65 -5.50
C ALA A 296 -6.30 -3.15 -5.20
N LEU A 297 -7.50 -3.71 -5.32
CA LEU A 297 -7.76 -5.14 -5.15
C LEU A 297 -7.02 -5.97 -6.21
N ILE A 298 -7.11 -5.59 -7.48
CA ILE A 298 -6.38 -6.24 -8.58
C ILE A 298 -4.87 -6.17 -8.33
N GLY A 299 -4.36 -5.00 -7.94
CA GLY A 299 -2.95 -4.81 -7.58
C GLY A 299 -2.52 -5.71 -6.41
N CYS A 300 -3.34 -5.81 -5.36
CA CYS A 300 -3.09 -6.70 -4.23
C CYS A 300 -3.09 -8.18 -4.63
N LEU A 301 -4.03 -8.59 -5.49
CA LEU A 301 -4.08 -9.97 -6.02
C LEU A 301 -2.87 -10.29 -6.89
N LEU A 302 -2.41 -9.33 -7.71
CA LEU A 302 -1.21 -9.48 -8.54
C LEU A 302 0.06 -9.56 -7.67
N LEU A 303 0.20 -8.70 -6.67
CA LEU A 303 1.30 -8.74 -5.70
C LEU A 303 1.28 -10.04 -4.90
N TRP A 304 0.10 -10.51 -4.48
CA TRP A 304 -0.04 -11.80 -3.83
C TRP A 304 0.43 -12.92 -4.74
N TRP A 305 -0.05 -12.94 -5.98
CA TRP A 305 0.32 -13.94 -6.97
C TRP A 305 1.83 -13.94 -7.19
N LEU A 306 2.45 -12.78 -7.45
CA LEU A 306 3.91 -12.63 -7.62
C LEU A 306 4.70 -13.12 -6.40
N ALA A 307 4.28 -12.75 -5.19
CA ALA A 307 4.93 -13.20 -3.96
C ALA A 307 4.89 -14.73 -3.84
N LEU A 308 3.79 -15.37 -4.25
CA LEU A 308 3.72 -16.83 -4.32
C LEU A 308 4.66 -17.41 -5.38
N THR A 309 4.73 -16.82 -6.58
CA THR A 309 5.59 -17.31 -7.67
C THR A 309 7.07 -17.20 -7.30
N ILE A 310 7.47 -16.14 -6.60
CA ILE A 310 8.85 -15.92 -6.15
C ILE A 310 9.20 -16.83 -4.97
N ALA A 311 8.34 -16.95 -3.95
CA ALA A 311 8.67 -17.71 -2.74
C ALA A 311 8.62 -19.24 -2.92
N ARG A 312 7.78 -19.75 -3.84
CA ARG A 312 7.56 -21.20 -4.03
C ARG A 312 8.84 -22.01 -4.27
N PRO A 313 9.75 -21.65 -5.21
CA PRO A 313 10.99 -22.41 -5.43
C PRO A 313 11.89 -22.47 -4.20
N LEU A 314 12.07 -21.36 -3.48
CA LEU A 314 12.89 -21.33 -2.25
C LEU A 314 12.31 -22.23 -1.17
N TRP A 315 10.99 -22.18 -0.96
CA TRP A 315 10.33 -23.04 0.01
C TRP A 315 10.48 -24.53 -0.35
N GLN A 316 10.34 -24.89 -1.63
CA GLN A 316 10.53 -26.27 -2.09
C GLN A 316 11.98 -26.76 -1.89
N LEU A 317 12.97 -25.92 -2.19
CA LEU A 317 14.38 -26.24 -1.96
C LEU A 317 14.69 -26.38 -0.46
N ALA A 318 14.19 -25.46 0.37
CA ALA A 318 14.37 -25.51 1.83
C ALA A 318 13.64 -26.70 2.47
N ALA A 319 12.49 -27.10 1.93
CA ALA A 319 11.79 -28.32 2.35
C ALA A 319 12.56 -29.57 1.94
N GLY A 320 13.09 -29.62 0.71
CA GLY A 320 13.96 -30.71 0.24
C GLY A 320 15.24 -30.85 1.05
N ALA A 321 15.85 -29.73 1.44
CA ALA A 321 17.03 -29.72 2.31
C ALA A 321 16.76 -30.35 3.70
N ARG A 322 15.57 -30.12 4.27
CA ARG A 322 15.18 -30.72 5.56
C ARG A 322 14.91 -32.22 5.50
N SER A 323 14.71 -32.79 4.31
CA SER A 323 14.44 -34.21 4.12
C SER A 323 15.54 -34.92 3.34
N MET A 324 16.79 -34.45 3.42
CA MET A 324 17.92 -34.98 2.66
C MET A 324 18.16 -36.48 2.89
N ASP A 325 17.78 -37.02 4.06
CA ASP A 325 17.99 -38.41 4.43
C ASP A 325 16.99 -39.38 3.76
N ARG A 326 15.95 -38.86 3.09
CA ARG A 326 14.92 -39.70 2.46
C ARG A 326 15.30 -40.12 1.04
N PRO A 327 15.09 -41.39 0.67
CA PRO A 327 15.26 -41.84 -0.71
C PRO A 327 14.31 -41.06 -1.65
N GLY A 328 14.82 -40.65 -2.81
CA GLY A 328 14.07 -39.86 -3.81
C GLY A 328 14.07 -38.34 -3.61
N THR A 329 14.76 -37.80 -2.59
CA THR A 329 14.88 -36.34 -2.38
C THR A 329 15.63 -35.63 -3.51
N ALA A 330 16.66 -36.28 -4.09
CA ALA A 330 17.40 -35.78 -5.25
C ALA A 330 16.48 -35.54 -6.47
N GLU A 331 15.60 -36.50 -6.77
CA GLU A 331 14.65 -36.36 -7.89
C GLU A 331 13.64 -35.25 -7.65
N ARG A 332 13.14 -35.12 -6.41
CA ARG A 332 12.23 -34.02 -6.04
C ARG A 332 12.90 -32.67 -6.23
N LEU A 333 14.16 -32.53 -5.81
CA LEU A 333 14.97 -31.33 -6.01
C LEU A 333 15.19 -31.03 -7.49
N HIS A 334 15.46 -32.05 -8.32
CA HIS A 334 15.57 -31.88 -9.76
C HIS A 334 14.30 -31.33 -10.42
N ARG A 335 13.11 -31.72 -9.94
CA ARG A 335 11.82 -31.24 -10.47
C ARG A 335 11.47 -29.80 -10.05
N VAL A 336 12.17 -29.21 -9.08
CA VAL A 336 11.93 -27.82 -8.68
C VAL A 336 12.29 -26.86 -9.82
N ARG A 337 11.32 -26.05 -10.25
CA ARG A 337 11.50 -25.03 -11.30
C ARG A 337 12.07 -23.74 -10.71
N ALA A 338 13.40 -23.65 -10.67
CA ALA A 338 14.13 -22.47 -10.23
C ALA A 338 14.26 -21.45 -11.37
N TRP A 339 13.27 -20.58 -11.51
CA TRP A 339 13.15 -19.68 -12.67
C TRP A 339 13.96 -18.38 -12.56
N TYR A 340 14.49 -18.06 -11.37
CA TYR A 340 15.34 -16.90 -11.12
C TYR A 340 16.68 -17.32 -10.53
N PHE A 341 17.65 -16.40 -10.60
CA PHE A 341 19.06 -16.65 -10.35
C PHE A 341 19.33 -17.27 -8.97
N GLU A 342 18.84 -16.66 -7.89
CA GLU A 342 19.11 -17.09 -6.52
C GLU A 342 18.57 -18.49 -6.23
N ALA A 343 17.37 -18.81 -6.72
CA ALA A 343 16.82 -20.16 -6.60
C ALA A 343 17.60 -21.19 -7.43
N ALA A 344 18.12 -20.79 -8.59
CA ALA A 344 18.88 -21.68 -9.46
C ALA A 344 20.25 -22.00 -8.86
N GLU A 345 20.93 -21.01 -8.30
CA GLU A 345 22.18 -21.19 -7.55
C GLU A 345 21.98 -22.08 -6.33
N LEU A 346 20.94 -21.82 -5.51
CA LEU A 346 20.64 -22.66 -4.35
C LEU A 346 20.35 -24.11 -4.73
N LYS A 347 19.61 -24.33 -5.82
CA LYS A 347 19.36 -25.68 -6.36
C LYS A 347 20.65 -26.38 -6.76
N ARG A 348 21.55 -25.70 -7.47
CA ARG A 348 22.84 -26.25 -7.90
C ARG A 348 23.71 -26.64 -6.70
N ALA A 349 23.86 -25.73 -5.74
CA ALA A 349 24.66 -25.96 -4.53
C ALA A 349 24.12 -27.14 -3.72
N LEU A 350 22.80 -27.25 -3.55
CA LEU A 350 22.17 -28.32 -2.80
C LEU A 350 22.31 -29.69 -3.49
N LEU A 351 22.12 -29.76 -4.81
CA LEU A 351 22.33 -31.00 -5.58
C LEU A 351 23.80 -31.43 -5.57
N PHE A 352 24.73 -30.48 -5.72
CA PHE A 352 26.16 -30.75 -5.62
C PHE A 352 26.52 -31.32 -4.23
N GLY A 353 26.04 -30.68 -3.16
CA GLY A 353 26.24 -31.16 -1.79
C GLY A 353 25.68 -32.57 -1.57
N LEU A 354 24.49 -32.86 -2.08
CA LEU A 354 23.86 -34.19 -1.96
C LEU A 354 24.69 -35.28 -2.67
N ASN A 355 25.17 -35.01 -3.88
CA ASN A 355 26.03 -35.93 -4.63
C ASN A 355 27.34 -36.21 -3.88
N LEU A 356 27.95 -35.18 -3.29
CA LEU A 356 29.17 -35.33 -2.49
C LEU A 356 28.92 -36.18 -1.23
N LEU A 357 27.81 -35.95 -0.54
CA LEU A 357 27.42 -36.74 0.63
C LEU A 357 27.18 -38.21 0.26
N GLN A 358 26.44 -38.48 -0.81
CA GLN A 358 26.20 -39.85 -1.29
C GLN A 358 27.51 -40.56 -1.67
N ALA A 359 28.43 -39.88 -2.37
CA ALA A 359 29.74 -40.44 -2.70
C ALA A 359 30.56 -40.76 -1.44
N ARG A 360 30.51 -39.90 -0.42
CA ARG A 360 31.22 -40.10 0.84
C ARG A 360 30.64 -41.24 1.66
N ILE A 361 29.31 -41.33 1.75
CA ILE A 361 28.63 -42.46 2.40
C ILE A 361 28.96 -43.77 1.68
N GLY A 362 28.91 -43.78 0.34
CA GLY A 362 29.27 -44.96 -0.45
C GLY A 362 30.72 -45.41 -0.23
N ARG A 363 31.66 -44.46 -0.10
CA ARG A 363 33.06 -44.78 0.25
C ARG A 363 33.19 -45.33 1.67
N LEU A 364 32.57 -44.69 2.66
CA LEU A 364 32.60 -45.16 4.05
C LEU A 364 31.98 -46.55 4.21
N ASN A 365 30.88 -46.84 3.51
CA ASN A 365 30.27 -48.17 3.53
C ASN A 365 31.22 -49.23 2.95
N ARG A 366 31.94 -48.93 1.86
CA ARG A 366 32.95 -49.85 1.31
C ARG A 366 34.10 -50.06 2.30
N ASP A 367 34.69 -48.98 2.79
CA ASP A 367 35.81 -49.03 3.75
C ASP A 367 35.41 -49.79 5.04
N ALA A 368 34.15 -49.71 5.47
CA ALA A 368 33.62 -50.43 6.62
C ALA A 368 33.34 -51.93 6.36
N GLN A 369 33.22 -52.36 5.10
CA GLN A 369 32.86 -53.73 4.71
C GLN A 369 34.02 -54.51 4.07
N THR A 370 35.14 -53.87 3.77
CA THR A 370 36.33 -54.53 3.21
C THR A 370 37.44 -54.70 4.24
N ASP A 371 38.25 -55.74 4.09
CA ASP A 371 39.52 -55.90 4.81
C ASP A 371 40.58 -55.00 4.15
N PRO A 372 41.25 -54.11 4.90
CA PRO A 372 42.16 -53.12 4.33
C PRO A 372 43.44 -53.73 3.74
N LEU A 373 43.83 -54.95 4.17
CA LEU A 373 45.05 -55.58 3.67
C LEU A 373 44.81 -56.32 2.34
N THR A 374 43.75 -57.13 2.28
CA THR A 374 43.47 -58.06 1.16
C THR A 374 42.45 -57.51 0.16
N GLY A 375 41.64 -56.52 0.57
CA GLY A 375 40.53 -56.00 -0.21
C GLY A 375 39.38 -57.00 -0.41
N LEU A 376 39.36 -58.09 0.35
CA LEU A 376 38.21 -59.00 0.43
C LEU A 376 37.14 -58.42 1.36
N GLY A 377 35.97 -59.05 1.45
CA GLY A 377 35.00 -58.70 2.49
C GLY A 377 35.60 -58.92 3.88
N ASN A 378 35.29 -58.07 4.85
CA ASN A 378 35.64 -58.31 6.24
C ASN A 378 34.54 -59.12 6.94
N ARG A 379 34.72 -59.43 8.22
CA ARG A 379 33.71 -60.12 9.05
C ARG A 379 32.32 -59.48 8.98
N ARG A 380 32.23 -58.15 8.90
CA ARG A 380 30.95 -57.44 8.79
C ARG A 380 30.27 -57.68 7.44
N SER A 381 31.04 -57.76 6.35
CA SER A 381 30.52 -58.11 5.03
C SER A 381 30.01 -59.54 5.00
N LEU A 382 30.71 -60.47 5.66
CA LEU A 382 30.27 -61.85 5.82
C LEU A 382 28.91 -61.92 6.51
N GLU A 383 28.80 -61.35 7.71
CA GLU A 383 27.56 -61.35 8.52
C GLU A 383 26.38 -60.77 7.72
N LEU A 384 26.59 -59.64 7.03
CA LEU A 384 25.55 -58.99 6.22
C LEU A 384 25.06 -59.89 5.06
N ASN A 385 25.98 -60.54 4.35
CA ASN A 385 25.61 -61.41 3.23
C ASN A 385 25.01 -62.74 3.70
N LEU A 386 25.44 -63.26 4.84
CA LEU A 386 24.87 -64.46 5.44
C LEU A 386 23.39 -64.24 5.80
N SER A 387 23.09 -63.12 6.49
CA SER A 387 21.71 -62.73 6.80
C SER A 387 20.88 -62.46 5.54
N LEU A 388 21.49 -61.95 4.46
CA LEU A 388 20.80 -61.76 3.18
C LEU A 388 20.41 -63.11 2.54
N LEU A 389 21.35 -64.05 2.48
CA LEU A 389 21.10 -65.38 1.93
C LEU A 389 20.04 -66.15 2.74
N GLU A 390 20.06 -66.00 4.06
CA GLU A 390 19.04 -66.54 4.96
C GLU A 390 17.65 -65.95 4.67
N ALA A 391 17.55 -64.62 4.60
CA ALA A 391 16.30 -63.93 4.33
C ALA A 391 15.72 -64.26 2.94
N GLU A 392 16.59 -64.52 1.96
CA GLU A 392 16.21 -64.98 0.62
C GLU A 392 15.87 -66.49 0.57
N GLY A 393 16.13 -67.25 1.63
CA GLY A 393 16.01 -68.71 1.64
C GLY A 393 16.94 -69.40 0.63
N ARG A 394 18.04 -68.75 0.26
CA ARG A 394 18.91 -69.18 -0.84
C ARG A 394 19.99 -70.12 -0.31
N ALA A 395 19.93 -71.39 -0.72
CA ALA A 395 20.95 -72.38 -0.39
C ALA A 395 22.37 -71.89 -0.75
N PHE A 396 23.37 -72.23 0.05
CA PHE A 396 24.76 -71.85 -0.17
C PHE A 396 25.72 -72.88 0.43
N ALA A 397 26.95 -72.91 -0.08
CA ALA A 397 28.04 -73.64 0.56
C ALA A 397 29.04 -72.67 1.19
N ALA A 398 29.56 -73.04 2.36
CA ALA A 398 30.59 -72.30 3.06
C ALA A 398 31.91 -73.07 3.02
N ILE A 399 33.00 -72.37 2.73
CA ILE A 399 34.36 -72.90 2.80
C ILE A 399 35.12 -72.05 3.82
N VAL A 400 35.55 -72.64 4.92
CA VAL A 400 36.45 -72.02 5.88
C VAL A 400 37.85 -72.52 5.60
N LEU A 401 38.82 -71.62 5.46
CA LEU A 401 40.18 -71.99 5.12
C LEU A 401 41.21 -71.20 5.93
N ASP A 402 42.34 -71.85 6.14
CA ASP A 402 43.43 -71.36 6.96
C ASP A 402 44.77 -71.78 6.36
N ILE A 403 45.74 -70.88 6.48
CA ILE A 403 47.08 -71.09 5.96
C ILE A 403 47.88 -71.97 6.91
N ASP A 404 48.27 -73.15 6.44
CA ASP A 404 49.04 -74.09 7.24
C ASP A 404 50.36 -73.46 7.69
N HIS A 405 50.64 -73.51 9.00
CA HIS A 405 51.88 -73.02 9.59
C HIS A 405 52.16 -71.52 9.36
N PHE A 406 51.13 -70.68 9.14
CA PHE A 406 51.32 -69.25 8.89
C PHE A 406 52.10 -68.51 9.99
N LYS A 407 51.93 -68.90 11.25
CA LYS A 407 52.76 -68.40 12.35
C LYS A 407 54.27 -68.59 12.10
N GLN A 408 54.69 -69.72 11.53
CA GLN A 408 56.10 -69.96 11.18
C GLN A 408 56.58 -69.06 10.04
N VAL A 409 55.68 -68.71 9.10
CA VAL A 409 55.98 -67.74 8.05
C VAL A 409 56.25 -66.37 8.66
N ASN A 410 55.39 -65.92 9.58
CA ASN A 410 55.59 -64.66 10.30
C ASN A 410 56.85 -64.67 11.16
N ASP A 411 57.10 -65.74 11.91
CA ASP A 411 58.23 -65.86 12.82
C ASP A 411 59.57 -65.88 12.05
N LYS A 412 59.59 -66.45 10.84
CA LYS A 412 60.81 -66.60 10.01
C LYS A 412 61.08 -65.42 9.08
N HIS A 413 60.03 -64.84 8.49
CA HIS A 413 60.16 -63.82 7.43
C HIS A 413 59.62 -62.44 7.82
N GLY A 414 59.03 -62.32 9.02
CA GLY A 414 58.44 -61.09 9.53
C GLY A 414 57.01 -60.86 9.01
N HIS A 415 56.25 -60.06 9.76
CA HIS A 415 54.84 -59.79 9.47
C HIS A 415 54.60 -59.15 8.10
N VAL A 416 55.52 -58.32 7.60
CA VAL A 416 55.38 -57.71 6.25
C VAL A 416 55.35 -58.77 5.15
N VAL A 417 56.13 -59.85 5.28
CA VAL A 417 56.12 -60.95 4.32
C VAL A 417 54.89 -61.84 4.52
N GLY A 418 54.44 -62.04 5.77
CA GLY A 418 53.15 -62.67 6.04
C GLY A 418 51.98 -61.94 5.40
N ASP A 419 51.97 -60.60 5.46
CA ASP A 419 50.97 -59.76 4.82
C ASP A 419 50.96 -59.95 3.29
N GLN A 420 52.12 -60.08 2.66
CA GLN A 420 52.22 -60.39 1.23
C GLN A 420 51.65 -61.77 0.89
N VAL A 421 51.84 -62.76 1.76
CA VAL A 421 51.23 -64.09 1.61
C VAL A 421 49.70 -64.00 1.68
N LEU A 422 49.16 -63.22 2.62
CA LEU A 422 47.71 -63.01 2.75
C LEU A 422 47.11 -62.28 1.54
N GLN A 423 47.78 -61.24 1.04
CA GLN A 423 47.38 -60.52 -0.17
C GLN A 423 47.40 -61.43 -1.40
N ARG A 424 48.45 -62.24 -1.53
CA ARG A 424 48.59 -63.17 -2.64
C ARG A 424 47.55 -64.29 -2.58
N LEU A 425 47.25 -64.81 -1.40
CA LEU A 425 46.16 -65.77 -1.21
C LEU A 425 44.83 -65.17 -1.65
N ALA A 426 44.52 -63.93 -1.26
CA ALA A 426 43.30 -63.26 -1.67
C ALA A 426 43.18 -63.10 -3.19
N GLU A 427 44.29 -62.82 -3.90
CA GLU A 427 44.31 -62.82 -5.36
C GLU A 427 44.03 -64.19 -5.96
N LEU A 428 44.58 -65.26 -5.39
CA LEU A 428 44.35 -66.63 -5.84
C LEU A 428 42.90 -67.06 -5.60
N MET A 429 42.33 -66.72 -4.43
CA MET A 429 40.91 -66.92 -4.14
C MET A 429 40.02 -66.26 -5.21
N ARG A 430 40.29 -65.00 -5.57
CA ARG A 430 39.53 -64.30 -6.64
C ARG A 430 39.61 -65.01 -7.99
N ARG A 431 40.76 -65.59 -8.34
CA ARG A 431 40.95 -66.32 -9.61
C ARG A 431 40.23 -67.67 -9.62
N CYS A 432 40.12 -68.31 -8.46
CA CYS A 432 39.49 -69.61 -8.32
C CYS A 432 37.96 -69.53 -8.17
N CYS A 433 37.40 -68.33 -8.07
CA CYS A 433 35.97 -68.10 -7.84
C CYS A 433 35.28 -67.44 -9.03
N ARG A 434 33.96 -67.60 -9.10
CA ARG A 434 33.13 -66.92 -10.10
C ARG A 434 32.65 -65.58 -9.57
N GLU A 435 32.17 -64.76 -10.50
CA GLU A 435 31.45 -63.53 -10.17
C GLU A 435 30.18 -63.86 -9.37
N GLY A 436 30.06 -63.27 -8.17
CA GLY A 436 28.94 -63.51 -7.24
C GLY A 436 29.27 -64.40 -6.04
N ASP A 437 30.45 -65.04 -6.00
CA ASP A 437 30.95 -65.69 -4.78
C ASP A 437 31.47 -64.62 -3.80
N LEU A 438 31.17 -64.76 -2.51
CA LEU A 438 31.66 -63.84 -1.48
C LEU A 438 32.95 -64.39 -0.88
N LEU A 439 34.01 -63.59 -0.95
CA LEU A 439 35.31 -63.90 -0.36
C LEU A 439 35.56 -62.98 0.81
N CYS A 440 35.87 -63.54 1.97
CA CYS A 440 36.07 -62.79 3.19
C CYS A 440 37.36 -63.17 3.91
N ARG A 441 37.94 -62.20 4.62
CA ARG A 441 38.93 -62.42 5.67
C ARG A 441 38.30 -62.03 7.01
N THR A 442 38.15 -63.00 7.90
CA THR A 442 37.45 -62.83 9.19
C THR A 442 38.40 -62.54 10.34
N GLY A 443 39.69 -62.88 10.19
CA GLY A 443 40.71 -62.76 11.23
C GLY A 443 42.13 -62.70 10.67
N GLY A 444 43.12 -63.06 11.49
CA GLY A 444 44.55 -62.99 11.16
C GLY A 444 44.91 -63.75 9.89
N GLU A 445 44.77 -65.08 9.91
CA GLU A 445 45.05 -66.00 8.79
C GLU A 445 43.78 -66.74 8.32
N GLU A 446 42.62 -66.34 8.82
CA GLU A 446 41.32 -66.97 8.58
C GLU A 446 40.60 -66.33 7.41
N PHE A 447 40.27 -67.16 6.42
CA PHE A 447 39.50 -66.78 5.26
C PHE A 447 38.25 -67.65 5.15
N LEU A 448 37.23 -67.07 4.54
CA LEU A 448 35.95 -67.72 4.36
C LEU A 448 35.38 -67.38 2.99
N MET A 449 34.78 -68.37 2.35
CA MET A 449 34.12 -68.21 1.06
C MET A 449 32.67 -68.66 1.18
N LEU A 450 31.73 -67.81 0.80
CA LEU A 450 30.33 -68.20 0.61
C LEU A 450 30.06 -68.34 -0.88
N LEU A 451 29.49 -69.49 -1.26
CA LEU A 451 29.17 -69.83 -2.65
C LEU A 451 27.64 -69.98 -2.78
N PRO A 452 26.91 -68.88 -3.10
CA PRO A 452 25.46 -68.93 -3.23
C PRO A 452 24.99 -69.90 -4.32
N GLY A 453 24.10 -70.83 -3.98
CA GLY A 453 23.53 -71.84 -4.87
C GLY A 453 24.49 -72.95 -5.30
N ALA A 454 25.69 -73.04 -4.70
CA ALA A 454 26.60 -74.16 -4.95
C ALA A 454 26.23 -75.36 -4.08
N SER A 455 26.24 -76.57 -4.66
CA SER A 455 26.14 -77.81 -3.88
C SER A 455 27.42 -78.10 -3.12
N LEU A 456 27.36 -79.04 -2.19
CA LEU A 456 28.51 -79.48 -1.39
C LEU A 456 29.65 -80.00 -2.28
N GLU A 457 29.34 -80.75 -3.34
CA GLU A 457 30.32 -81.31 -4.28
C GLU A 457 31.02 -80.21 -5.08
N VAL A 458 30.26 -79.22 -5.54
CA VAL A 458 30.81 -78.07 -6.27
C VAL A 458 31.72 -77.25 -5.36
N ALA A 459 31.31 -77.02 -4.12
CA ALA A 459 32.12 -76.30 -3.14
C ALA A 459 33.39 -77.04 -2.77
N ALA A 460 33.33 -78.37 -2.60
CA ALA A 460 34.51 -79.20 -2.38
C ALA A 460 35.48 -79.14 -3.57
N ALA A 461 34.97 -79.14 -4.81
CA ALA A 461 35.80 -78.99 -6.00
C ALA A 461 36.46 -77.59 -6.10
N VAL A 462 35.75 -76.53 -5.69
CA VAL A 462 36.31 -75.16 -5.60
C VAL A 462 37.40 -75.09 -4.54
N ALA A 463 37.15 -75.66 -3.35
CA ALA A 463 38.11 -75.74 -2.26
C ALA A 463 39.39 -76.49 -2.67
N GLU A 464 39.24 -77.63 -3.35
CA GLU A 464 40.36 -78.45 -3.80
C GLU A 464 41.16 -77.75 -4.91
N ARG A 465 40.46 -77.08 -5.84
CA ARG A 465 41.12 -76.25 -6.86
C ARG A 465 41.95 -75.14 -6.22
N LEU A 466 41.41 -74.43 -5.23
CA LEU A 466 42.13 -73.37 -4.51
C LEU A 466 43.36 -73.93 -3.79
N ARG A 467 43.20 -75.06 -3.10
CA ARG A 467 44.29 -75.75 -2.40
C ARG A 467 45.45 -76.10 -3.34
N VAL A 468 45.16 -76.75 -4.46
CA VAL A 468 46.15 -77.12 -5.47
C VAL A 468 46.80 -75.87 -6.07
N THR A 469 46.00 -74.87 -6.44
CA THR A 469 46.51 -73.62 -7.03
C THR A 469 47.48 -72.90 -6.10
N VAL A 470 47.19 -72.85 -4.79
CA VAL A 470 48.06 -72.21 -3.79
C VAL A 470 49.34 -73.01 -3.58
N GLN A 471 49.25 -74.34 -3.49
CA GLN A 471 50.41 -75.22 -3.37
C GLN A 471 51.35 -75.10 -4.59
N GLU A 472 50.79 -74.97 -5.80
CA GLU A 472 51.53 -74.88 -7.07
C GLU A 472 52.03 -73.46 -7.39
N THR A 473 51.66 -72.45 -6.59
CA THR A 473 52.06 -71.05 -6.81
C THR A 473 52.99 -70.59 -5.67
N PRO A 474 54.32 -70.79 -5.77
CA PRO A 474 55.26 -70.32 -4.76
C PRO A 474 55.16 -68.80 -4.54
N ILE A 475 55.10 -68.39 -3.27
CA ILE A 475 55.07 -66.98 -2.86
C ILE A 475 56.47 -66.61 -2.37
N GLN A 476 57.23 -65.87 -3.17
CA GLN A 476 58.59 -65.47 -2.81
C GLN A 476 58.57 -64.39 -1.71
N PRO A 477 59.44 -64.45 -0.68
CA PRO A 477 60.56 -65.39 -0.46
C PRO A 477 60.22 -66.65 0.35
N VAL A 478 58.94 -66.88 0.68
CA VAL A 478 58.48 -67.97 1.58
C VAL A 478 58.55 -69.34 0.91
N GLY A 479 58.25 -69.41 -0.39
CA GLY A 479 58.16 -70.66 -1.15
C GLY A 479 56.72 -71.17 -1.26
N ALA A 480 56.53 -72.49 -1.33
CA ALA A 480 55.20 -73.09 -1.40
C ALA A 480 54.49 -72.99 -0.05
N VAL A 481 53.25 -72.52 -0.06
CA VAL A 481 52.37 -72.44 1.10
C VAL A 481 51.22 -73.44 0.88
N THR A 482 50.74 -74.08 1.93
CA THR A 482 49.61 -75.02 1.85
C THR A 482 48.41 -74.51 2.63
N LEU A 483 47.23 -74.98 2.24
CA LEU A 483 45.96 -74.62 2.87
C LEU A 483 45.27 -75.87 3.40
N SER A 484 44.67 -75.73 4.58
CA SER A 484 43.63 -76.64 5.03
C SER A 484 42.28 -75.95 4.82
N LEU A 485 41.28 -76.70 4.34
CA LEU A 485 39.94 -76.17 4.05
C LEU A 485 38.86 -77.09 4.59
N GLY A 486 37.82 -76.52 5.18
CA GLY A 486 36.61 -77.20 5.61
C GLY A 486 35.40 -76.71 4.81
N VAL A 487 34.56 -77.63 4.35
CA VAL A 487 33.40 -77.33 3.50
C VAL A 487 32.12 -77.84 4.15
N ALA A 488 31.11 -76.98 4.21
CA ALA A 488 29.77 -77.36 4.66
C ALA A 488 28.70 -76.72 3.75
N HIS A 489 27.50 -77.29 3.75
CA HIS A 489 26.40 -76.84 2.88
C HIS A 489 25.13 -76.56 3.68
N TRP A 490 24.55 -75.40 3.40
CA TRP A 490 23.25 -74.98 3.90
C TRP A 490 22.19 -75.15 2.82
N ASN A 491 21.18 -75.96 3.11
CA ASN A 491 20.11 -76.34 2.19
C ASN A 491 18.77 -75.61 2.44
N GLY A 492 18.72 -74.64 3.36
CA GLY A 492 17.51 -73.86 3.62
C GLY A 492 16.43 -74.59 4.43
N GLU A 493 16.77 -75.66 5.15
CA GLU A 493 15.80 -76.42 5.95
C GLU A 493 15.24 -75.61 7.14
N PRO A 494 13.93 -75.70 7.43
CA PRO A 494 13.33 -75.02 8.57
C PRO A 494 14.00 -75.40 9.89
N GLY A 495 14.50 -74.40 10.63
CA GLY A 495 15.13 -74.60 11.94
C GLY A 495 16.65 -74.80 11.94
N ARG A 496 17.31 -74.74 10.77
CA ARG A 496 18.77 -74.80 10.66
C ARG A 496 19.36 -73.40 10.41
N GLU A 497 20.02 -72.83 11.41
CA GLU A 497 20.64 -71.51 11.31
C GLU A 497 21.90 -71.52 10.41
N PRO A 498 22.09 -70.53 9.51
CA PRO A 498 23.27 -70.40 8.66
C PRO A 498 24.62 -70.45 9.43
N GLU A 499 24.65 -69.92 10.65
CA GLU A 499 25.82 -69.92 11.54
C GLU A 499 26.25 -71.34 11.93
N THR A 500 25.31 -72.28 11.97
CA THR A 500 25.60 -73.70 12.21
C THR A 500 26.48 -74.27 11.11
N VAL A 501 26.26 -73.85 9.86
CA VAL A 501 27.03 -74.31 8.70
C VAL A 501 28.44 -73.74 8.69
N LEU A 502 28.62 -72.50 9.18
CA LEU A 502 29.97 -71.96 9.40
C LEU A 502 30.73 -72.76 10.47
N SER A 503 30.04 -73.15 11.54
CA SER A 503 30.62 -73.97 12.62
C SER A 503 30.97 -75.39 12.15
N GLU A 504 30.14 -75.99 11.31
CA GLU A 504 30.40 -77.28 10.66
C GLU A 504 31.61 -77.22 9.72
N ALA A 505 31.71 -76.16 8.90
CA ALA A 505 32.87 -75.94 8.03
C ALA A 505 34.15 -75.73 8.85
N ASP A 506 34.08 -75.03 9.99
CA ASP A 506 35.22 -74.88 10.91
C ASP A 506 35.64 -76.23 11.54
N LEU A 507 34.67 -77.06 11.93
CA LEU A 507 34.95 -78.41 12.41
C LEU A 507 35.59 -79.29 11.33
N ALA A 508 35.14 -79.17 10.08
CA ALA A 508 35.76 -79.86 8.95
C ALA A 508 37.20 -79.35 8.73
N LEU A 509 37.43 -78.04 8.79
CA LEU A 509 38.77 -77.45 8.70
C LEU A 509 39.69 -77.99 9.82
N TYR A 510 39.15 -78.13 11.03
CA TYR A 510 39.88 -78.72 12.15
C TYR A 510 40.28 -80.18 11.87
N ARG A 511 39.38 -80.99 11.30
CA ARG A 511 39.70 -82.37 10.85
C ARG A 511 40.80 -82.35 9.78
N ALA A 512 40.70 -81.47 8.78
CA ALA A 512 41.74 -81.32 7.76
C ALA A 512 43.12 -81.01 8.37
N LYS A 513 43.17 -80.15 9.39
CA LYS A 513 44.40 -79.83 10.12
C LYS A 513 44.95 -81.01 10.94
N GLN A 514 44.09 -81.81 11.56
CA GLN A 514 44.50 -82.98 12.35
C GLN A 514 45.00 -84.14 11.46
N ASP A 515 44.36 -84.37 10.33
CA ASP A 515 44.65 -85.52 9.47
C ASP A 515 45.93 -85.36 8.64
N GLY A 516 46.68 -84.27 8.84
CA GLY A 516 47.99 -84.03 8.22
C GLY A 516 48.06 -82.76 7.37
N ARG A 517 47.07 -81.86 7.46
CA ARG A 517 47.03 -80.58 6.74
C ARG A 517 47.02 -80.73 5.21
N ASN A 518 47.10 -79.61 4.49
CA ASN A 518 47.09 -79.52 3.03
C ASN A 518 45.99 -80.37 2.37
N ARG A 519 44.74 -80.23 2.84
CA ARG A 519 43.60 -80.99 2.35
C ARG A 519 42.27 -80.28 2.53
N VAL A 520 41.27 -80.77 1.81
CA VAL A 520 39.87 -80.41 1.99
C VAL A 520 39.18 -81.49 2.83
N ALA A 521 38.42 -81.08 3.83
CA ALA A 521 37.49 -81.94 4.56
C ALA A 521 36.07 -81.40 4.40
N VAL A 522 35.10 -82.32 4.38
CA VAL A 522 33.68 -82.00 4.19
C VAL A 522 32.93 -82.41 5.47
N ALA A 523 31.98 -81.57 5.92
CA ALA A 523 31.23 -81.76 7.15
C ALA A 523 30.17 -82.86 7.08
#